data_AF-A0A2N2UKT4-F1
#
_entry.id   AF-A0A2N2UKT4-F1
#
_cell.length_a   1.000
_cell.length_b   1.000
_cell.length_c   1.000
_cell.angle_alpha   90.00
_cell.angle_beta   90.00
_cell.angle_gamma   90.00
#
_symmetry.space_group_name_H-M   'P 1'
#
loop_
_entity.id
_entity.type
_entity.pdbx_description
1 polymer ?
#
loop_
_entity_poly.entity_id
_entity_poly.type
_entity_poly.pdbx_seq_one_letter_code
_entity_poly.pdbx_strand_id
1 'polypeptide(L)'
;MKLKTSLLALGLAGLVSTAQAAPALSPFTVQEGAIAGASANLVTADQITLRYQASIVQNFNAGTGVTSFTETGWFDATSFVNGNTAQVSQLNGFGASGYGLYGLFSVSGTISFVGTTALATFNSGSFALWVDPDLDTNLSVVAGGTPVVAAGAADTLLASSNTVLGGSQANVPLVGNQAASGGSYQINYGDLMLSALGESYFVSPPSFYLNVLVTGENESFNPILTPGNYTGLAQGDGSAGFYVPEPASLALIGLGLLGLGAARRKVK
;
A
#
# COMPACT_ATOMS: atom_id res chain seq x y z
N MET A 1 0.80 67.10 14.95
CA MET A 1 1.88 66.11 14.71
C MET A 1 1.19 64.77 14.41
N LYS A 2 0.79 64.51 13.16
CA LYS A 2 1.46 63.68 12.13
C LYS A 2 1.70 62.20 12.55
N LEU A 3 0.95 61.29 11.87
CA LEU A 3 1.24 59.88 11.45
C LEU A 3 1.78 58.89 12.52
N LYS A 4 1.27 57.65 12.67
CA LYS A 4 1.15 56.58 11.65
C LYS A 4 0.16 55.48 12.05
N THR A 5 -0.67 55.10 11.08
CA THR A 5 -1.26 53.78 10.84
C THR A 5 -0.16 52.70 10.69
N SER A 6 -0.43 51.45 11.10
CA SER A 6 -0.16 50.20 10.34
C SER A 6 0.25 48.97 11.17
N LEU A 7 -0.41 47.85 10.83
CA LEU A 7 -0.01 46.43 10.95
C LEU A 7 0.05 45.78 12.35
N LEU A 8 -1.06 45.16 12.76
CA LEU A 8 -1.03 43.82 13.37
C LEU A 8 -1.86 42.87 12.49
N ALA A 9 -1.20 42.32 11.49
CA ALA A 9 -1.71 41.23 10.66
C ALA A 9 -0.55 40.32 10.29
N LEU A 10 0.05 39.64 11.28
CA LEU A 10 1.05 38.62 11.04
C LEU A 10 0.91 37.53 12.12
N GLY A 11 0.82 36.28 11.69
CA GLY A 11 1.05 35.13 12.56
C GLY A 11 -0.14 34.21 12.84
N LEU A 12 -0.94 33.88 11.83
CA LEU A 12 -1.74 32.64 11.88
C LEU A 12 -1.44 31.77 10.65
N ALA A 13 -0.16 31.56 10.35
CA ALA A 13 0.30 30.39 9.59
C ALA A 13 0.50 29.23 10.59
N GLY A 14 -0.53 28.94 11.37
CA GLY A 14 -0.55 27.81 12.29
C GLY A 14 -0.98 26.58 11.51
N LEU A 15 0.00 25.74 11.18
CA LEU A 15 -0.13 24.29 10.95
C LEU A 15 -1.55 23.85 10.59
N VAL A 16 -1.93 24.03 9.32
CA VAL A 16 -3.04 23.25 8.77
C VAL A 16 -2.47 21.85 8.59
N SER A 17 -2.57 21.02 9.64
CA SER A 17 -2.54 19.58 9.45
C SER A 17 -3.73 19.29 8.55
N THR A 18 -3.49 19.15 7.25
CA THR A 18 -4.50 18.64 6.33
C THR A 18 -4.84 17.26 6.84
N ALA A 19 -5.97 17.14 7.53
CA ALA A 19 -6.61 15.86 7.76
C ALA A 19 -6.91 15.30 6.37
N GLN A 20 -5.99 14.51 5.82
CA GLN A 20 -6.30 13.71 4.65
C GLN A 20 -7.32 12.69 5.11
N ALA A 21 -8.55 12.81 4.59
CA ALA A 21 -9.48 11.70 4.64
C ALA A 21 -8.78 10.49 3.99
N ALA A 22 -9.03 9.29 4.52
CA ALA A 22 -8.57 8.07 3.87
C ALA A 22 -9.06 8.10 2.42
N PRO A 23 -8.18 7.87 1.42
CA PRO A 23 -8.56 7.94 0.03
C PRO A 23 -9.65 6.91 -0.26
N ALA A 24 -10.73 7.36 -0.91
CA ALA A 24 -11.78 6.44 -1.34
C ALA A 24 -11.25 5.56 -2.47
N LEU A 25 -11.33 4.24 -2.28
CA LEU A 25 -10.94 3.29 -3.30
C LEU A 25 -11.90 3.40 -4.49
N SER A 26 -11.32 3.41 -5.69
CA SER A 26 -12.02 3.45 -6.96
C SER A 26 -12.24 2.02 -7.46
N PRO A 27 -13.43 1.68 -7.96
CA PRO A 27 -13.66 0.38 -8.54
C PRO A 27 -12.82 0.20 -9.82
N PHE A 28 -12.37 -1.02 -10.03
CA PHE A 28 -11.67 -1.49 -11.21
C PHE A 28 -12.36 -2.73 -11.78
N THR A 29 -12.13 -3.01 -13.06
CA THR A 29 -12.64 -4.23 -13.71
C THR A 29 -11.49 -5.01 -14.30
N VAL A 30 -11.44 -6.31 -14.01
CA VAL A 30 -10.52 -7.25 -14.65
C VAL A 30 -11.25 -8.11 -15.69
N GLN A 31 -10.57 -8.40 -16.79
CA GLN A 31 -10.98 -9.34 -17.83
C GLN A 31 -10.16 -10.62 -17.67
N GLU A 32 -10.74 -11.62 -17.01
CA GLU A 32 -10.04 -12.87 -16.71
C GLU A 32 -9.73 -13.67 -17.98
N GLY A 33 -10.51 -13.52 -19.04
CA GLY A 33 -10.24 -14.18 -20.33
C GLY A 33 -8.98 -13.68 -21.04
N ALA A 34 -8.30 -12.66 -20.52
CA ALA A 34 -6.97 -12.27 -20.97
C ALA A 34 -5.88 -13.25 -20.51
N ILE A 35 -6.13 -14.02 -19.44
CA ILE A 35 -5.20 -15.00 -18.91
C ILE A 35 -5.32 -16.30 -19.71
N ALA A 36 -4.17 -16.87 -20.12
CA ALA A 36 -4.15 -18.15 -20.82
C ALA A 36 -4.81 -19.24 -19.97
N GLY A 37 -5.67 -20.05 -20.57
CA GLY A 37 -6.39 -21.12 -19.86
C GLY A 37 -7.64 -20.67 -19.11
N ALA A 38 -7.82 -19.37 -18.86
CA ALA A 38 -9.01 -18.83 -18.20
C ALA A 38 -10.16 -18.58 -19.20
N SER A 39 -11.39 -18.70 -18.72
CA SER A 39 -12.60 -18.35 -19.47
C SER A 39 -12.86 -16.85 -19.46
N ALA A 40 -13.58 -16.34 -20.46
CA ALA A 40 -14.01 -14.95 -20.47
C ALA A 40 -14.94 -14.65 -19.28
N ASN A 41 -14.50 -13.75 -18.41
CA ASN A 41 -15.25 -13.31 -17.24
C ASN A 41 -14.80 -11.89 -16.86
N LEU A 42 -15.76 -11.00 -16.63
CA LEU A 42 -15.50 -9.64 -16.17
C LEU A 42 -15.82 -9.54 -14.68
N VAL A 43 -14.81 -9.19 -13.89
CA VAL A 43 -14.95 -9.05 -12.44
C VAL A 43 -14.75 -7.59 -12.06
N THR A 44 -15.74 -6.99 -11.40
CA THR A 44 -15.64 -5.61 -10.89
C THR A 44 -15.42 -5.63 -9.38
N ALA A 45 -14.35 -5.00 -8.94
CA ALA A 45 -13.89 -4.99 -7.56
C ALA A 45 -13.38 -3.60 -7.18
N ASP A 46 -13.27 -3.30 -5.89
CA ASP A 46 -12.55 -2.13 -5.38
C ASP A 46 -11.26 -2.53 -4.64
N GLN A 47 -11.12 -3.82 -4.32
CA GLN A 47 -10.00 -4.37 -3.59
C GLN A 47 -9.59 -5.77 -4.08
N ILE A 48 -8.30 -6.06 -3.92
CA ILE A 48 -7.70 -7.40 -4.01
C ILE A 48 -7.24 -7.76 -2.60
N THR A 49 -7.78 -8.83 -2.01
CA THR A 49 -7.34 -9.30 -0.68
C THR A 49 -6.07 -10.12 -0.81
N LEU A 50 -5.15 -9.96 0.13
CA LEU A 50 -3.79 -10.50 0.08
C LEU A 50 -3.47 -11.25 1.38
N ARG A 51 -2.60 -12.25 1.28
CA ARG A 51 -1.82 -12.78 2.41
C ARG A 51 -0.35 -12.71 2.08
N TYR A 52 0.48 -12.32 3.03
CA TYR A 52 1.90 -12.11 2.77
C TYR A 52 2.80 -12.78 3.81
N GLN A 53 4.04 -13.03 3.38
CA GLN A 53 5.15 -13.36 4.24
C GLN A 53 6.38 -12.56 3.80
N ALA A 54 7.08 -11.99 4.77
CA ALA A 54 8.23 -11.13 4.54
C ALA A 54 9.40 -11.43 5.47
N SER A 55 10.59 -11.13 4.99
CA SER A 55 11.82 -11.06 5.75
C SER A 55 12.12 -9.60 6.07
N ILE A 56 12.42 -9.33 7.33
CA ILE A 56 12.77 -8.00 7.83
C ILE A 56 14.21 -8.03 8.34
N VAL A 57 14.98 -7.03 7.94
CA VAL A 57 16.31 -6.74 8.49
C VAL A 57 16.32 -5.31 9.00
N GLN A 58 16.58 -5.12 10.29
CA GLN A 58 16.77 -3.83 10.92
C GLN A 58 18.23 -3.64 11.30
N ASN A 59 18.74 -2.44 11.04
CA ASN A 59 20.10 -2.02 11.36
C ASN A 59 20.03 -0.73 12.20
N PHE A 60 20.45 -0.84 13.46
CA PHE A 60 20.57 0.28 14.37
C PHE A 60 21.93 0.96 14.20
N ASN A 61 21.90 2.26 13.88
CA ASN A 61 23.09 3.08 13.81
C ASN A 61 23.30 3.81 15.15
N ALA A 62 24.25 3.34 15.95
CA ALA A 62 24.57 3.94 17.25
C ALA A 62 25.07 5.39 17.18
N GLY A 63 25.63 5.82 16.04
CA GLY A 63 26.12 7.19 15.84
C GLY A 63 25.00 8.20 15.59
N THR A 64 23.85 7.76 15.04
CA THR A 64 22.70 8.64 14.75
C THR A 64 21.49 8.34 15.64
N GLY A 65 21.46 7.20 16.32
CA GLY A 65 20.31 6.72 17.07
C GLY A 65 19.13 6.26 16.19
N VAL A 66 19.33 6.17 14.87
CA VAL A 66 18.28 5.78 13.92
C VAL A 66 18.37 4.29 13.61
N THR A 67 17.21 3.61 13.62
CA THR A 67 17.08 2.25 13.11
C THR A 67 16.49 2.29 11.70
N SER A 68 17.29 1.90 10.71
CA SER A 68 16.80 1.65 9.35
C SER A 68 16.32 0.22 9.22
N PHE A 69 15.35 -0.04 8.35
CA PHE A 69 14.94 -1.39 8.01
C PHE A 69 14.77 -1.58 6.51
N THR A 70 14.92 -2.83 6.09
CA THR A 70 14.51 -3.34 4.80
C THR A 70 13.60 -4.54 5.03
N GLU A 71 12.48 -4.57 4.33
CA GLU A 71 11.54 -5.67 4.32
C GLU A 71 11.37 -6.16 2.88
N THR A 72 11.48 -7.46 2.68
CA THR A 72 11.32 -8.10 1.36
C THR A 72 10.46 -9.33 1.51
N GLY A 73 9.44 -9.47 0.68
CA GLY A 73 8.46 -10.53 0.84
C GLY A 73 7.74 -10.87 -0.45
N TRP A 74 6.81 -11.79 -0.29
CA TRP A 74 5.85 -12.17 -1.30
C TRP A 74 4.43 -12.10 -0.73
N PHE A 75 3.44 -11.98 -1.59
CA PHE A 75 2.03 -12.08 -1.24
C PHE A 75 1.29 -12.92 -2.26
N ASP A 76 0.22 -13.58 -1.82
CA ASP A 76 -0.78 -14.21 -2.68
C ASP A 76 -2.07 -13.40 -2.63
N ALA A 77 -2.65 -13.14 -3.80
CA ALA A 77 -4.01 -12.63 -3.86
C ALA A 77 -4.99 -13.76 -3.57
N THR A 78 -5.91 -13.53 -2.65
CA THR A 78 -6.88 -14.54 -2.20
C THR A 78 -8.26 -14.35 -2.80
N SER A 79 -8.69 -13.11 -3.05
CA SER A 79 -9.98 -12.82 -3.67
C SER A 79 -10.08 -11.39 -4.24
N PHE A 80 -11.05 -11.19 -5.13
CA PHE A 80 -11.53 -9.87 -5.50
C PHE A 80 -12.73 -9.49 -4.62
N VAL A 81 -12.76 -8.26 -4.12
CA VAL A 81 -13.84 -7.75 -3.26
C VAL A 81 -14.37 -6.44 -3.83
N ASN A 82 -15.69 -6.24 -3.73
CA ASN A 82 -16.36 -4.97 -4.00
C ASN A 82 -17.13 -4.55 -2.76
N GLY A 83 -16.70 -3.46 -2.12
CA GLY A 83 -17.13 -3.07 -0.78
C GLY A 83 -16.78 -4.16 0.23
N ASN A 84 -17.80 -4.90 0.67
CA ASN A 84 -17.67 -6.01 1.63
C ASN A 84 -18.10 -7.37 1.03
N THR A 85 -18.24 -7.45 -0.30
CA THR A 85 -18.73 -8.65 -0.98
C THR A 85 -17.65 -9.24 -1.87
N ALA A 86 -17.24 -10.47 -1.56
CA ALA A 86 -16.36 -11.26 -2.42
C ALA A 86 -17.02 -11.47 -3.79
N GLN A 87 -16.24 -11.27 -4.84
CA GLN A 87 -16.68 -11.44 -6.22
C GLN A 87 -16.42 -12.88 -6.69
N VAL A 88 -17.30 -13.36 -7.57
CA VAL A 88 -17.08 -14.64 -8.24
C VAL A 88 -16.06 -14.44 -9.35
N SER A 89 -14.89 -15.06 -9.20
CA SER A 89 -13.74 -14.94 -10.10
C SER A 89 -13.11 -16.29 -10.37
N GLN A 90 -12.23 -16.37 -11.37
CA GLN A 90 -11.36 -17.51 -11.67
C GLN A 90 -10.05 -17.50 -10.87
N LEU A 91 -9.76 -16.40 -10.15
CA LEU A 91 -8.67 -16.32 -9.17
C LEU A 91 -8.81 -17.41 -8.10
N ASN A 92 -7.83 -18.29 -8.01
CA ASN A 92 -7.78 -19.48 -7.15
C ASN A 92 -8.96 -20.45 -7.37
N GLY A 93 -9.58 -20.44 -8.56
CA GLY A 93 -10.58 -21.41 -9.04
C GLY A 93 -11.60 -20.76 -9.98
N PHE A 94 -11.98 -21.33 -11.13
CA PHE A 94 -12.85 -22.51 -11.21
C PHE A 94 -12.30 -23.62 -12.13
N GLY A 95 -11.82 -24.71 -11.53
CA GLY A 95 -11.35 -25.93 -12.22
C GLY A 95 -9.91 -25.82 -12.77
N ALA A 96 -9.55 -26.67 -13.74
CA ALA A 96 -8.25 -26.62 -14.44
C ALA A 96 -8.04 -25.36 -15.30
N SER A 97 -8.94 -24.37 -15.18
CA SER A 97 -8.97 -23.09 -15.89
C SER A 97 -8.90 -21.88 -14.92
N GLY A 98 -8.70 -22.12 -13.62
CA GLY A 98 -8.38 -21.05 -12.67
C GLY A 98 -6.94 -20.56 -12.84
N TYR A 99 -6.61 -19.43 -12.20
CA TYR A 99 -5.25 -18.90 -12.15
C TYR A 99 -4.94 -18.37 -10.75
N GLY A 100 -3.66 -18.30 -10.41
CA GLY A 100 -3.14 -17.64 -9.22
C GLY A 100 -2.69 -16.22 -9.54
N LEU A 101 -2.73 -15.36 -8.54
CA LEU A 101 -1.99 -14.10 -8.58
C LEU A 101 -1.12 -14.04 -7.35
N TYR A 102 0.15 -13.71 -7.57
CA TYR A 102 1.09 -13.45 -6.49
C TYR A 102 1.86 -12.18 -6.79
N GLY A 103 2.57 -11.68 -5.79
CA GLY A 103 3.49 -10.59 -6.01
C GLY A 103 4.71 -10.66 -5.13
N LEU A 104 5.72 -9.92 -5.57
CA LEU A 104 6.97 -9.71 -4.85
C LEU A 104 7.05 -8.26 -4.46
N PHE A 105 7.53 -7.98 -3.26
CA PHE A 105 7.71 -6.62 -2.79
C PHE A 105 9.01 -6.45 -2.03
N SER A 106 9.47 -5.21 -2.04
CA SER A 106 10.53 -4.73 -1.18
C SER A 106 10.18 -3.33 -0.71
N VAL A 107 10.32 -3.06 0.57
CA VAL A 107 10.22 -1.72 1.14
C VAL A 107 11.39 -1.46 2.07
N SER A 108 11.75 -0.20 2.22
CA SER A 108 12.80 0.23 3.14
C SER A 108 12.43 1.56 3.76
N GLY A 109 12.94 1.80 4.96
CA GLY A 109 12.75 3.06 5.64
C GLY A 109 13.31 3.06 7.06
N THR A 110 12.63 3.77 7.95
CA THR A 110 13.07 3.92 9.35
C THR A 110 12.00 3.47 10.33
N ILE A 111 12.43 2.89 11.44
CA ILE A 111 11.56 2.46 12.53
C ILE A 111 12.00 3.10 13.85
N SER A 112 11.02 3.47 14.67
CA SER A 112 11.24 4.02 16.01
C SER A 112 10.36 3.28 17.01
N PHE A 113 10.87 3.13 18.24
CA PHE A 113 10.18 2.45 19.32
C PHE A 113 9.78 3.49 20.37
N VAL A 114 8.49 3.76 20.48
CA VAL A 114 7.93 4.80 21.36
C VAL A 114 7.00 4.13 22.36
N GLY A 115 7.45 4.03 23.61
CA GLY A 115 6.73 3.30 24.64
C GLY A 115 6.54 1.84 24.26
N THR A 116 5.28 1.43 24.08
CA THR A 116 4.88 0.05 23.74
C THR A 116 4.49 -0.10 22.28
N THR A 117 5.03 0.74 21.39
CA THR A 117 4.64 0.77 19.98
C THR A 117 5.87 0.98 19.10
N ALA A 118 5.97 0.21 18.02
CA ALA A 118 6.92 0.49 16.95
C ALA A 118 6.22 1.24 15.81
N LEU A 119 6.79 2.38 15.43
CA LEU A 119 6.31 3.24 14.36
C LEU A 119 7.32 3.20 13.23
N ALA A 120 6.91 2.67 12.08
CA ALA A 120 7.72 2.60 10.88
C ALA A 120 7.23 3.59 9.83
N THR A 121 8.18 4.18 9.10
CA THR A 121 7.93 4.99 7.91
C THR A 121 8.59 4.30 6.73
N PHE A 122 7.84 4.09 5.65
CA PHE A 122 8.37 3.54 4.41
C PHE A 122 8.82 4.70 3.51
N ASN A 123 10.08 4.68 3.08
CA ASN A 123 10.69 5.77 2.30
C ASN A 123 10.92 5.39 0.84
N SER A 124 11.10 4.11 0.56
CA SER A 124 11.32 3.58 -0.79
C SER A 124 10.81 2.15 -0.86
N GLY A 125 10.53 1.68 -2.06
CA GLY A 125 10.13 0.31 -2.25
C GLY A 125 9.70 0.03 -3.68
N SER A 126 9.36 -1.21 -3.92
CA SER A 126 8.87 -1.71 -5.19
C SER A 126 7.89 -2.84 -4.94
N PHE A 127 6.98 -3.03 -5.89
CA PHE A 127 6.18 -4.22 -5.98
C PHE A 127 6.05 -4.69 -7.43
N ALA A 128 5.79 -5.99 -7.59
CA ALA A 128 5.45 -6.59 -8.87
C ALA A 128 4.32 -7.59 -8.66
N LEU A 129 3.29 -7.54 -9.50
CA LEU A 129 2.16 -8.45 -9.53
C LEU A 129 2.28 -9.37 -10.74
N TRP A 130 2.20 -10.67 -10.49
CA TRP A 130 2.34 -11.75 -11.45
C TRP A 130 1.06 -12.56 -11.51
N VAL A 131 0.79 -13.13 -12.68
CA VAL A 131 -0.20 -14.17 -12.86
C VAL A 131 0.50 -15.50 -13.03
N ASP A 132 -0.06 -16.53 -12.38
CA ASP A 132 0.33 -17.93 -12.49
C ASP A 132 -0.86 -18.72 -13.07
N PRO A 133 -0.91 -18.93 -14.39
CA PRO A 133 -1.99 -19.67 -15.03
C PRO A 133 -2.03 -21.16 -14.67
N ASP A 134 -0.89 -21.75 -14.29
CA ASP A 134 -0.75 -23.19 -14.10
C ASP A 134 -0.83 -23.61 -12.61
N LEU A 135 -0.85 -22.63 -11.70
CA LEU A 135 -0.87 -22.81 -10.23
C LEU A 135 0.29 -23.68 -9.73
N ASP A 136 1.46 -23.53 -10.35
CA ASP A 136 2.65 -24.34 -10.07
C ASP A 136 3.78 -23.53 -9.39
N THR A 137 3.55 -22.25 -9.08
CA THR A 137 4.53 -21.41 -8.41
C THR A 137 4.62 -21.72 -6.92
N ASN A 138 5.86 -21.91 -6.43
CA ASN A 138 6.15 -22.03 -5.02
C ASN A 138 6.91 -20.80 -4.51
N LEU A 139 6.34 -20.15 -3.49
CA LEU A 139 6.88 -18.95 -2.86
C LEU A 139 7.39 -19.27 -1.45
N SER A 140 8.59 -18.79 -1.15
CA SER A 140 9.12 -18.88 0.21
C SER A 140 10.04 -17.72 0.52
N VAL A 141 10.21 -17.42 1.81
CA VAL A 141 11.19 -16.45 2.28
C VAL A 141 11.71 -16.88 3.65
N VAL A 142 13.00 -16.66 3.88
CA VAL A 142 13.68 -16.96 5.14
C VAL A 142 14.11 -15.67 5.82
N ALA A 143 14.23 -15.67 7.15
CA ALA A 143 14.66 -14.50 7.91
C ALA A 143 16.02 -13.98 7.42
N GLY A 144 16.10 -12.70 7.08
CA GLY A 144 17.29 -12.06 6.52
C GLY A 144 17.58 -12.38 5.06
N GLY A 145 16.75 -13.21 4.42
CA GLY A 145 16.85 -13.56 3.01
C GLY A 145 15.93 -12.74 2.11
N THR A 146 16.08 -12.95 0.80
CA THR A 146 15.15 -12.48 -0.23
C THR A 146 14.09 -13.54 -0.53
N PRO A 147 12.92 -13.17 -1.07
CA PRO A 147 11.94 -14.13 -1.58
C PRO A 147 12.58 -15.08 -2.60
N VAL A 148 12.27 -16.36 -2.47
CA VAL A 148 12.57 -17.39 -3.47
C VAL A 148 11.28 -17.70 -4.21
N VAL A 149 11.37 -17.60 -5.54
CA VAL A 149 10.26 -17.89 -6.44
C VAL A 149 10.68 -19.06 -7.31
N ALA A 150 10.07 -20.21 -7.10
CA ALA A 150 10.14 -21.32 -8.04
C ALA A 150 8.92 -21.21 -8.97
N ALA A 151 9.00 -20.26 -9.92
CA ALA A 151 7.94 -19.97 -10.88
C ALA A 151 7.86 -21.02 -11.98
N GLY A 152 6.63 -21.28 -12.45
CA GLY A 152 6.38 -21.99 -13.70
C GLY A 152 6.87 -21.21 -14.91
N ALA A 153 6.87 -21.86 -16.08
CA ALA A 153 7.25 -21.21 -17.34
C ALA A 153 6.17 -20.26 -17.88
N ALA A 154 4.93 -20.36 -17.39
CA ALA A 154 3.77 -19.60 -17.84
C ALA A 154 3.58 -18.27 -17.08
N ASP A 155 4.29 -18.08 -15.98
CA ASP A 155 4.19 -16.90 -15.14
C ASP A 155 4.48 -15.61 -15.91
N THR A 156 3.55 -14.66 -15.82
CA THR A 156 3.67 -13.41 -16.57
C THR A 156 3.43 -12.21 -15.66
N LEU A 157 4.28 -11.19 -15.79
CA LEU A 157 4.12 -9.93 -15.06
C LEU A 157 2.85 -9.23 -15.56
N LEU A 158 1.97 -8.84 -14.65
CA LEU A 158 0.81 -7.99 -14.94
C LEU A 158 1.14 -6.52 -14.70
N ALA A 159 1.75 -6.22 -13.57
CA ALA A 159 1.92 -4.85 -13.14
C ALA A 159 3.10 -4.67 -12.18
N SER A 160 3.65 -3.46 -12.10
CA SER A 160 4.73 -3.14 -11.17
C SER A 160 4.77 -1.67 -10.79
N SER A 161 5.37 -1.37 -9.65
CA SER A 161 5.80 -0.02 -9.28
C SER A 161 7.14 -0.08 -8.55
N ASN A 162 7.91 0.99 -8.66
CA ASN A 162 9.19 1.21 -7.98
C ASN A 162 9.15 2.45 -7.07
N THR A 163 7.95 2.91 -6.73
CA THR A 163 7.72 4.12 -5.95
C THR A 163 7.07 3.76 -4.62
N VAL A 164 7.43 4.50 -3.57
CA VAL A 164 6.65 4.58 -2.32
C VAL A 164 6.42 6.05 -2.03
N LEU A 165 5.17 6.47 -1.98
CA LEU A 165 4.78 7.85 -1.72
C LEU A 165 4.73 8.13 -0.20
N GLY A 166 4.87 9.41 0.14
CA GLY A 166 4.75 9.89 1.52
C GLY A 166 3.40 9.54 2.15
N GLY A 167 3.40 9.38 3.48
CA GLY A 167 2.24 8.87 4.23
C GLY A 167 2.15 7.34 4.30
N SER A 168 3.13 6.63 3.73
CA SER A 168 3.31 5.19 3.92
C SER A 168 3.95 4.92 5.28
N GLN A 169 3.24 4.17 6.13
CA GLN A 169 3.61 3.96 7.53
C GLN A 169 3.07 2.66 8.08
N ALA A 170 3.68 2.15 9.15
CA ALA A 170 3.13 1.07 9.96
C ALA A 170 3.17 1.42 11.45
N ASN A 171 2.17 0.91 12.17
CA ASN A 171 2.03 1.06 13.60
C ASN A 171 1.82 -0.33 14.21
N VAL A 172 2.86 -0.81 14.88
CA VAL A 172 2.91 -2.13 15.49
C VAL A 172 2.86 -1.99 17.01
N PRO A 173 1.73 -2.25 17.67
CA PRO A 173 1.69 -2.44 19.11
C PRO A 173 2.70 -3.53 19.50
N LEU A 174 3.38 -3.34 20.63
CA LEU A 174 4.36 -4.28 21.22
C LEU A 174 3.83 -4.94 22.51
N VAL A 175 2.55 -4.71 22.82
CA VAL A 175 1.84 -5.22 24.00
C VAL A 175 0.82 -6.25 23.56
N GLY A 176 0.79 -7.37 24.29
CA GLY A 176 -0.05 -8.52 23.95
C GLY A 176 0.72 -9.61 23.23
N ASN A 177 0.00 -10.66 22.83
CA ASN A 177 0.59 -11.69 21.97
C ASN A 177 0.80 -11.06 20.58
N GLN A 178 2.04 -10.69 20.25
CA GLN A 178 2.43 -10.18 18.92
C GLN A 178 2.08 -11.16 17.78
N ALA A 179 1.72 -12.41 18.10
CA ALA A 179 1.17 -13.39 17.15
C ALA A 179 -0.35 -13.29 16.94
N ALA A 180 -1.03 -12.28 17.51
CA ALA A 180 -2.49 -12.11 17.43
C ALA A 180 -2.97 -10.65 17.25
N SER A 181 -2.07 -9.66 17.26
CA SER A 181 -2.40 -8.23 17.05
C SER A 181 -1.14 -7.45 16.64
N GLY A 182 -0.55 -7.80 15.50
CA GLY A 182 0.73 -7.25 15.04
C GLY A 182 0.64 -5.86 14.40
N GLY A 183 -0.53 -5.22 14.40
CA GLY A 183 -0.69 -3.81 14.07
C GLY A 183 -0.75 -3.49 12.59
N SER A 184 -1.21 -2.28 12.28
CA SER A 184 -1.65 -1.91 10.95
C SER A 184 -0.53 -1.28 10.13
N TYR A 185 -0.64 -1.42 8.80
CA TYR A 185 0.23 -0.75 7.86
C TYR A 185 -0.55 -0.18 6.68
N GLN A 186 0.06 0.82 6.06
CA GLN A 186 -0.38 1.40 4.80
C GLN A 186 0.85 1.72 3.96
N ILE A 187 0.88 1.23 2.72
CA ILE A 187 1.93 1.51 1.74
C ILE A 187 1.28 2.00 0.47
N ASN A 188 1.71 3.16 0.01
CA ASN A 188 1.23 3.79 -1.21
C ASN A 188 2.30 3.66 -2.27
N TYR A 189 2.13 2.73 -3.21
CA TYR A 189 3.10 2.46 -4.25
C TYR A 189 3.04 3.46 -5.42
N GLY A 190 2.21 4.50 -5.34
CA GLY A 190 2.04 5.44 -6.44
C GLY A 190 1.53 4.76 -7.70
N ASP A 191 1.87 5.36 -8.86
CA ASP A 191 1.38 4.92 -10.16
C ASP A 191 1.77 3.48 -10.48
N LEU A 192 0.79 2.71 -10.97
CA LEU A 192 1.00 1.36 -11.43
C LEU A 192 1.44 1.32 -12.90
N MET A 193 2.57 0.67 -13.18
CA MET A 193 3.00 0.38 -14.55
C MET A 193 2.47 -0.99 -14.97
N LEU A 194 1.55 -1.01 -15.93
CA LEU A 194 1.01 -2.26 -16.51
C LEU A 194 1.95 -2.81 -17.58
N SER A 195 2.04 -4.14 -17.65
CA SER A 195 2.60 -4.83 -18.82
C SER A 195 1.58 -4.90 -19.96
N ALA A 196 1.98 -5.41 -21.13
CA ALA A 196 1.03 -5.65 -22.22
C ALA A 196 -0.12 -6.61 -21.82
N LEU A 197 0.17 -7.62 -20.98
CA LEU A 197 -0.87 -8.49 -20.42
C LEU A 197 -1.67 -7.77 -19.33
N GLY A 198 -1.01 -6.92 -18.53
CA GLY A 198 -1.68 -6.07 -17.54
C GLY A 198 -2.73 -5.15 -18.17
N GLU A 199 -2.43 -4.54 -19.32
CA GLU A 199 -3.37 -3.67 -20.04
C GLU A 199 -4.59 -4.43 -20.60
N SER A 200 -4.43 -5.70 -20.99
CA SER A 200 -5.56 -6.53 -21.43
C SER A 200 -6.35 -7.12 -20.26
N TYR A 201 -5.71 -7.29 -19.11
CA TYR A 201 -6.32 -7.81 -17.89
C TYR A 201 -7.09 -6.71 -17.12
N PHE A 202 -6.48 -5.55 -16.83
CA PHE A 202 -7.12 -4.43 -16.17
C PHE A 202 -7.79 -3.49 -17.19
N VAL A 203 -9.08 -3.74 -17.47
CA VAL A 203 -9.81 -3.10 -18.57
C VAL A 203 -10.57 -1.82 -18.18
N SER A 204 -10.76 -1.57 -16.88
CA SER A 204 -11.42 -0.37 -16.38
C SER A 204 -10.83 0.08 -15.04
N PRO A 205 -10.62 1.41 -14.84
CA PRO A 205 -10.88 2.49 -15.79
C PRO A 205 -9.91 2.49 -16.99
N PRO A 206 -10.33 3.00 -18.17
CA PRO A 206 -9.46 3.09 -19.33
C PRO A 206 -8.34 4.13 -19.07
N SER A 207 -7.08 3.71 -19.17
CA SER A 207 -5.87 4.40 -18.69
C SER A 207 -5.71 4.29 -17.18
N PHE A 208 -4.96 3.27 -16.77
CA PHE A 208 -4.75 2.90 -15.37
C PHE A 208 -3.74 3.84 -14.68
N TYR A 209 -4.08 5.11 -14.50
CA TYR A 209 -3.31 6.10 -13.72
C TYR A 209 -3.73 6.09 -12.25
N LEU A 210 -3.83 4.90 -11.67
CA LEU A 210 -4.26 4.77 -10.29
C LEU A 210 -3.07 4.51 -9.39
N ASN A 211 -3.06 5.24 -8.26
CA ASN A 211 -2.17 4.92 -7.19
C ASN A 211 -2.62 3.61 -6.53
N VAL A 212 -1.67 2.71 -6.28
CA VAL A 212 -1.94 1.49 -5.52
C VAL A 212 -1.74 1.78 -4.04
N LEU A 213 -2.81 1.60 -3.27
CA LEU A 213 -2.77 1.63 -1.82
C LEU A 213 -2.88 0.20 -1.31
N VAL A 214 -1.91 -0.24 -0.52
CA VAL A 214 -1.98 -1.50 0.21
C VAL A 214 -2.12 -1.19 1.69
N THR A 215 -3.19 -1.69 2.30
CA THR A 215 -3.44 -1.56 3.74
C THR A 215 -3.66 -2.94 4.34
N GLY A 216 -3.22 -3.16 5.57
CA GLY A 216 -3.45 -4.45 6.21
C GLY A 216 -2.96 -4.49 7.64
N GLU A 217 -2.92 -5.69 8.18
CA GLU A 217 -2.42 -5.98 9.51
C GLU A 217 -1.20 -6.91 9.42
N ASN A 218 -0.19 -6.62 10.22
CA ASN A 218 0.80 -7.64 10.55
C ASN A 218 0.13 -8.55 11.57
N GLU A 219 0.12 -9.86 11.32
CA GLU A 219 -0.47 -10.84 12.24
C GLU A 219 0.58 -11.38 13.20
N SER A 220 1.83 -11.55 12.74
CA SER A 220 2.91 -12.12 13.55
C SER A 220 4.31 -11.67 13.14
N PHE A 221 5.21 -11.70 14.13
CA PHE A 221 6.66 -11.52 13.96
C PHE A 221 7.41 -12.69 14.60
N ASN A 222 8.38 -13.25 13.88
CA ASN A 222 9.23 -14.33 14.39
C ASN A 222 10.71 -14.09 14.06
N PRO A 223 11.58 -13.83 15.06
CA PRO A 223 11.27 -13.65 16.47
C PRO A 223 10.42 -12.39 16.74
N ILE A 224 9.95 -12.23 17.99
CA ILE A 224 9.23 -11.02 18.42
C ILE A 224 10.04 -9.77 18.05
N LEU A 225 9.34 -8.78 17.47
CA LEU A 225 9.92 -7.49 17.09
C LEU A 225 10.51 -6.76 18.30
N THR A 226 11.78 -6.36 18.22
CA THR A 226 12.49 -5.66 19.31
C THR A 226 13.26 -4.43 18.81
N PRO A 227 13.53 -3.45 19.70
CA PRO A 227 14.40 -2.33 19.36
C PRO A 227 15.84 -2.78 19.05
N GLY A 228 16.47 -2.11 18.09
CA GLY A 228 17.88 -2.30 17.75
C GLY A 228 18.08 -3.06 16.45
N ASN A 229 19.16 -3.85 16.38
CA ASN A 229 19.36 -4.78 15.27
C ASN A 229 18.36 -5.93 15.39
N TYR A 230 17.69 -6.26 14.28
CA TYR A 230 16.68 -7.31 14.25
C TYR A 230 16.74 -8.02 12.90
N THR A 231 16.50 -9.32 12.92
CA THR A 231 16.29 -10.11 11.71
C THR A 231 15.21 -11.12 12.00
N GLY A 232 14.18 -11.16 11.16
CA GLY A 232 13.03 -12.02 11.40
C GLY A 232 12.10 -12.10 10.23
N LEU A 233 10.99 -12.79 10.46
CA LEU A 233 9.89 -12.94 9.54
C LEU A 233 8.68 -12.17 10.05
N ALA A 234 7.93 -11.58 9.13
CA ALA A 234 6.59 -11.07 9.35
C ALA A 234 5.60 -11.83 8.47
N GLN A 235 4.38 -12.02 8.98
CA GLN A 235 3.26 -12.56 8.23
C GLN A 235 2.03 -11.73 8.55
N GLY A 236 1.14 -11.62 7.57
CA GLY A 236 -0.13 -10.93 7.77
C GLY A 236 -1.05 -10.99 6.57
N ASP A 237 -2.04 -10.12 6.61
CA ASP A 237 -3.00 -9.93 5.55
C ASP A 237 -2.97 -8.48 5.03
N GLY A 238 -3.71 -8.24 3.96
CA GLY A 238 -3.97 -6.90 3.51
C GLY A 238 -4.97 -6.85 2.36
N SER A 239 -5.23 -5.64 1.92
CA SER A 239 -6.02 -5.34 0.74
C SER A 239 -5.24 -4.34 -0.10
N ALA A 240 -5.09 -4.63 -1.39
CA ALA A 240 -4.65 -3.67 -2.38
C ALA A 240 -5.88 -3.07 -3.06
N GLY A 241 -5.95 -1.75 -3.06
CA GLY A 241 -6.96 -0.98 -3.75
C GLY A 241 -6.34 0.13 -4.59
N PHE A 242 -7.15 0.67 -5.49
CA PHE A 242 -6.72 1.73 -6.39
C PHE A 242 -7.45 3.01 -6.04
N TYR A 243 -6.78 4.16 -6.18
CA TYR A 243 -7.45 5.44 -6.01
C TYR A 243 -6.82 6.50 -6.90
N VAL A 244 -7.62 7.50 -7.22
CA VAL A 244 -7.12 8.73 -7.86
C VAL A 244 -6.80 9.71 -6.74
N PRO A 245 -5.55 10.19 -6.61
CA PRO A 245 -5.26 11.26 -5.68
C PRO A 245 -6.15 12.47 -5.99
N GLU A 246 -6.94 12.89 -5.00
CA GLU A 246 -7.69 14.13 -5.15
C GLU A 246 -6.69 15.28 -5.37
N PRO A 247 -6.87 16.13 -6.40
CA PRO A 247 -5.99 17.25 -6.61
C PRO A 247 -6.02 18.17 -5.38
N ALA A 248 -4.88 18.34 -4.70
CA ALA A 248 -4.75 19.25 -3.57
C ALA A 248 -5.19 20.69 -3.90
N SER A 249 -5.19 21.05 -5.19
CA SER A 249 -5.74 22.29 -5.72
C SER A 249 -7.23 22.47 -5.44
N LEU A 250 -8.05 21.41 -5.43
CA LEU A 250 -9.48 21.49 -5.12
C LEU A 250 -9.70 21.87 -3.65
N ALA A 251 -8.96 21.25 -2.74
CA ALA A 251 -8.98 21.61 -1.32
C ALA A 251 -8.48 23.04 -1.10
N LEU A 252 -7.41 23.45 -1.80
CA LEU A 252 -6.87 24.81 -1.71
C LEU A 252 -7.83 25.87 -2.26
N ILE A 253 -8.56 25.59 -3.35
CA ILE A 253 -9.62 26.45 -3.86
C ILE A 253 -10.76 26.52 -2.85
N GLY A 254 -11.18 25.40 -2.27
CA GLY A 254 -12.21 25.37 -1.22
C GLY A 254 -11.85 26.23 -0.01
N LEU A 255 -10.61 26.11 0.48
CA LEU A 255 -10.08 26.95 1.56
C LEU A 255 -9.93 28.41 1.14
N GLY A 256 -9.50 28.66 -0.09
CA GLY A 256 -9.43 30.02 -0.66
C GLY A 256 -10.80 30.69 -0.70
N LEU A 257 -11.85 29.98 -1.12
CA LEU A 257 -13.22 30.47 -1.15
C LEU A 257 -13.79 30.69 0.26
N LEU A 258 -13.51 29.79 1.21
CA LEU A 258 -13.84 29.96 2.63
C LEU A 258 -13.17 31.21 3.21
N GLY A 259 -11.87 31.40 2.93
CA GLY A 259 -11.11 32.57 3.33
C GLY A 259 -11.69 33.87 2.76
N LEU A 260 -12.04 33.89 1.46
CA LEU A 260 -12.69 35.03 0.81
C LEU A 260 -14.09 35.31 1.39
N GLY A 261 -14.87 34.26 1.68
CA GLY A 261 -16.19 34.37 2.30
C GLY A 261 -16.12 34.96 3.72
N ALA A 262 -15.16 34.51 4.52
CA ALA A 262 -14.91 35.04 5.86
C ALA A 262 -14.42 36.49 5.83
N ALA A 263 -13.52 36.83 4.89
CA ALA A 263 -13.04 38.19 4.69
C ALA A 263 -14.17 39.15 4.29
N ARG A 264 -15.10 38.72 3.42
CA ARG A 264 -16.25 39.53 3.00
C ARG A 264 -17.24 39.84 4.13
N ARG A 265 -17.35 38.96 5.14
CA ARG A 265 -18.20 39.21 6.33
C ARG A 265 -17.60 40.22 7.31
N LYS A 266 -16.29 40.48 7.28
CA LYS A 266 -15.64 41.51 8.13
C LYS A 266 -15.74 42.93 7.58
N VAL A 267 -16.20 43.09 6.33
CA VAL A 267 -16.33 44.40 5.64
C VAL A 267 -17.77 44.94 5.73
N LYS A 268 -18.68 44.23 6.40
CA LYS A 268 -19.96 44.76 6.89
C LYS A 268 -19.84 45.00 8.39
#